data_AF-A0A4Y7MRG0-F1
#
_entry.id   AF-A0A4Y7MRG0-F1
#
_cell.length_a   1.000
_cell.length_b   1.000
_cell.length_c   1.000
_cell.angle_alpha   90.00
_cell.angle_beta   90.00
_cell.angle_gamma   90.00
#
_symmetry.space_group_name_H-M   'P 1'
#
loop_
_entity.id
_entity.type
_entity.pdbx_description
1 polymer ?
#
loop_
_entity_poly.entity_id
_entity_poly.type
_entity_poly.pdbx_seq_one_letter_code
_entity_poly.pdbx_strand_id
1 'polypeptide(L)'
;MEVLYSIPFSVLEVPNLKIKKPTWFHQPSAMTVFSIVLLSYFMVTGGIIYDVIVEPPSIGSTTDERGHSRPVAFMPYRVNGQYILEGLASSFMFTLGGLGYVILDQTQSTTMPKFNRLLLIFLGFICIVISFLTTWIFMRMKLP
;
A
#
# COMPACT_ATOMS: atom_id res chain seq x y z
N MET A 1 14.81 -16.05 -47.02
CA MET A 1 13.67 -16.42 -46.14
C MET A 1 12.70 -15.24 -46.00
N GLU A 2 13.18 -14.00 -45.82
CA GLU A 2 12.35 -12.80 -45.71
C GLU A 2 11.47 -12.49 -46.95
N VAL A 3 11.97 -12.77 -48.16
CA VAL A 3 11.22 -12.57 -49.41
C VAL A 3 9.99 -13.48 -49.52
N LEU A 4 10.05 -14.69 -48.95
CA LEU A 4 8.90 -15.61 -48.95
C LEU A 4 7.80 -15.12 -48.00
N TYR A 5 8.18 -14.46 -46.90
CA TYR A 5 7.25 -13.91 -45.92
C TYR A 5 6.58 -12.61 -46.38
N SER A 6 7.17 -11.86 -47.33
CA SER A 6 6.60 -10.59 -47.81
C SER A 6 5.56 -10.75 -48.92
N ILE A 7 5.56 -11.87 -49.65
CA ILE A 7 4.60 -12.18 -50.72
C ILE A 7 3.13 -12.13 -50.25
N PRO A 8 2.72 -12.72 -49.11
CA PRO A 8 1.34 -12.59 -48.64
C PRO A 8 0.95 -11.15 -48.27
N PHE A 9 1.89 -10.33 -47.74
CA PHE A 9 1.65 -8.91 -47.43
C PHE A 9 1.65 -7.99 -48.65
N SER A 10 2.10 -8.48 -49.81
CA SER A 10 1.98 -7.77 -51.10
C SER A 10 0.60 -7.96 -51.73
N VAL A 11 -0.10 -9.06 -51.43
CA VAL A 11 -1.44 -9.37 -51.96
C VAL A 11 -2.52 -8.91 -50.97
N LEU A 12 -2.24 -9.01 -49.68
CA LEU A 12 -3.08 -8.46 -48.61
C LEU A 12 -2.66 -7.01 -48.35
N GLU A 13 -3.29 -6.05 -49.02
CA GLU A 13 -3.27 -4.66 -48.55
C GLU A 13 -3.75 -4.68 -47.10
N VAL A 14 -2.87 -4.29 -46.16
CA VAL A 14 -3.25 -4.16 -44.75
C VAL A 14 -4.41 -3.17 -44.71
N PRO A 15 -5.64 -3.62 -44.38
CA PRO A 15 -6.77 -2.71 -44.37
C PRO A 15 -6.45 -1.58 -43.40
N ASN A 16 -6.71 -0.35 -43.81
CA ASN A 16 -6.60 0.82 -42.94
C ASN A 16 -7.66 0.69 -41.83
N LEU A 17 -7.33 -0.12 -40.82
CA LEU A 17 -8.14 -0.42 -39.66
C LEU A 17 -8.16 0.84 -38.81
N LYS A 18 -9.07 1.77 -39.16
CA LYS A 18 -9.48 2.87 -38.31
C LYS A 18 -10.29 2.29 -37.15
N ILE A 19 -9.64 1.52 -36.28
CA ILE A 19 -10.24 1.02 -35.04
C ILE A 19 -10.55 2.26 -34.21
N LYS A 20 -11.80 2.69 -34.25
CA LYS A 20 -12.31 3.69 -33.33
C LYS A 20 -12.12 3.10 -31.94
N LYS A 21 -11.24 3.70 -31.14
CA LYS A 21 -11.10 3.35 -29.72
C LYS A 21 -12.51 3.38 -29.12
N PRO A 22 -12.93 2.34 -28.38
CA PRO A 22 -14.25 2.34 -27.78
C PRO A 22 -14.37 3.60 -26.91
N THR A 23 -15.32 4.48 -27.25
CA THR A 23 -15.56 5.74 -26.52
C THR A 23 -15.99 5.52 -25.07
N TRP A 24 -16.33 4.29 -24.70
CA TRP A 24 -16.65 3.89 -23.33
C TRP A 24 -15.42 3.71 -22.43
N PHE A 25 -14.23 3.45 -23.00
CA PHE A 25 -13.02 3.22 -22.23
C PHE A 25 -12.22 4.51 -22.07
N HIS A 26 -12.59 5.31 -21.07
CA HIS A 26 -11.80 6.46 -20.67
C HIS A 26 -10.60 6.01 -19.84
N GLN A 27 -9.43 6.53 -20.19
CA GLN A 27 -8.23 6.33 -19.39
C GLN A 27 -8.44 6.93 -18.00
N PRO A 28 -8.22 6.18 -16.91
CA PRO A 28 -8.36 6.71 -15.56
C PRO A 28 -7.33 7.80 -15.30
N SER A 29 -7.68 8.77 -14.45
CA SER A 29 -6.74 9.82 -14.03
C SER A 29 -5.55 9.22 -13.30
N ALA A 30 -4.37 9.84 -13.46
CA ALA A 30 -3.15 9.42 -12.79
C ALA A 30 -3.32 9.29 -11.27
N MET A 31 -4.08 10.20 -10.65
CA MET A 31 -4.35 10.16 -9.20
C MET A 31 -5.25 8.98 -8.82
N THR A 32 -6.20 8.59 -9.67
CA THR A 32 -7.05 7.42 -9.43
C THR A 32 -6.22 6.13 -9.43
N VAL A 33 -5.29 6.02 -10.38
CA VAL A 33 -4.35 4.88 -10.44
C VAL A 33 -3.44 4.87 -9.21
N PHE A 34 -2.92 6.02 -8.80
CA PHE A 34 -2.12 6.16 -7.58
C PHE A 34 -2.88 5.67 -6.33
N SER A 35 -4.14 6.09 -6.14
CA SER A 35 -4.96 5.65 -5.00
C SER A 35 -5.21 4.15 -5.01
N ILE A 36 -5.45 3.55 -6.18
CA ILE A 36 -5.63 2.09 -6.32
C ILE A 36 -4.35 1.34 -5.95
N VAL A 37 -3.18 1.83 -6.39
CA VAL A 37 -1.88 1.22 -6.07
C VAL A 37 -1.56 1.37 -4.57
N LEU A 38 -1.87 2.51 -3.96
CA LEU A 38 -1.67 2.70 -2.53
C LEU A 38 -2.58 1.78 -1.70
N LEU A 39 -3.83 1.61 -2.13
CA LEU A 39 -4.79 0.71 -1.50
C LEU A 39 -4.38 -0.76 -1.67
N SER A 40 -3.87 -1.15 -2.84
CA SER A 40 -3.35 -2.51 -3.04
C SER A 40 -2.11 -2.76 -2.19
N TYR A 41 -1.22 -1.78 -2.05
CA TYR A 41 -0.07 -1.85 -1.15
C TYR A 41 -0.50 -2.07 0.31
N PHE A 42 -1.50 -1.32 0.79
CA PHE A 42 -2.09 -1.51 2.13
C PHE A 42 -2.59 -2.95 2.35
N MET A 43 -3.34 -3.48 1.38
CA MET A 43 -3.95 -4.80 1.46
C MET A 43 -2.92 -5.93 1.43
N VAL A 44 -1.93 -5.83 0.54
CA VAL A 44 -0.89 -6.85 0.39
C VAL A 44 0.03 -6.86 1.62
N THR A 45 0.49 -5.68 2.07
CA THR A 45 1.34 -5.59 3.27
C THR A 45 0.59 -5.91 4.55
N GLY A 46 -0.73 -5.70 4.59
CA GLY A 46 -1.60 -6.08 5.70
C GLY A 46 -1.70 -7.59 5.92
N GLY A 47 -1.20 -8.40 4.98
CA GLY A 47 -1.17 -9.85 5.14
C GLY A 47 -2.46 -10.55 4.71
N ILE A 48 -3.32 -9.91 3.90
CA ILE A 48 -4.59 -10.53 3.46
C ILE A 48 -4.38 -11.91 2.80
N ILE A 49 -3.28 -12.09 2.06
CA ILE A 49 -2.94 -13.38 1.47
C ILE A 49 -2.64 -14.43 2.56
N TYR A 50 -1.95 -14.04 3.62
CA TYR A 50 -1.67 -14.90 4.77
C TYR A 50 -2.95 -15.20 5.55
N ASP A 51 -3.82 -14.20 5.73
CA ASP A 51 -5.09 -14.34 6.44
C ASP A 51 -6.03 -15.32 5.72
N VAL A 52 -6.07 -15.31 4.39
CA VAL A 52 -6.89 -16.23 3.58
C VAL A 52 -6.37 -17.66 3.61
N ILE A 53 -5.04 -17.86 3.68
CA ILE A 53 -4.45 -19.21 3.63
C ILE A 53 -4.46 -19.86 5.01
N VAL A 54 -4.13 -19.11 6.06
CA VAL A 54 -3.85 -19.64 7.39
C VAL A 54 -5.02 -19.42 8.35
N GLU A 55 -5.94 -18.51 8.03
CA GLU A 55 -7.08 -18.13 8.87
C GLU A 55 -6.69 -17.93 10.36
N PRO A 56 -5.69 -17.08 10.67
CA PRO A 56 -5.27 -16.84 12.03
C PRO A 56 -6.36 -16.12 12.84
N PRO A 57 -6.40 -16.27 14.18
CA PRO A 57 -7.34 -15.52 15.00
C PRO A 57 -7.06 -14.01 14.92
N SER A 58 -8.09 -13.18 15.13
CA SER A 58 -7.95 -11.72 15.00
C SER A 58 -7.05 -11.09 16.05
N ILE A 59 -7.10 -11.59 17.30
CA ILE A 59 -6.35 -11.13 18.47
C ILE A 59 -5.98 -12.36 19.30
N GLY A 60 -4.76 -12.39 19.86
CA GLY A 60 -4.35 -13.40 20.83
C GLY A 60 -4.79 -13.05 22.26
N SER A 61 -4.76 -14.02 23.16
CA SER A 61 -4.92 -13.79 24.60
C SER A 61 -3.73 -14.37 25.36
N THR A 62 -3.28 -13.64 26.38
CA THR A 62 -2.32 -14.17 27.37
C THR A 62 -2.99 -14.21 28.73
N THR A 63 -2.73 -15.25 29.50
CA THR A 63 -3.22 -15.35 30.88
C THR A 63 -2.25 -14.63 31.80
N ASP A 64 -2.76 -13.65 32.52
CA ASP A 64 -2.05 -13.01 33.63
C ASP A 64 -1.86 -14.01 34.78
N GLU A 65 -0.95 -13.72 35.73
CA GLU A 65 -0.69 -14.61 36.89
C GLU A 65 -1.94 -14.85 37.76
N ARG A 66 -2.96 -13.98 37.63
CA ARG A 66 -4.26 -14.07 38.29
C ARG A 66 -5.34 -14.80 37.47
N GLY A 67 -4.99 -15.38 36.33
CA GLY A 67 -5.91 -16.13 35.45
C GLY A 67 -6.79 -15.26 34.55
N HIS A 68 -6.63 -13.93 34.56
CA HIS A 68 -7.36 -13.04 33.66
C HIS A 68 -6.74 -13.07 32.26
N SER A 69 -7.59 -13.20 31.24
CA SER A 69 -7.17 -13.11 29.84
C SER A 69 -6.93 -11.66 29.44
N ARG A 70 -5.70 -11.30 29.12
CA ARG A 70 -5.33 -10.01 28.52
C ARG A 70 -5.21 -10.16 27.01
N PRO A 71 -5.88 -9.30 26.22
CA PRO A 71 -5.74 -9.33 24.77
C PRO A 71 -4.32 -8.90 24.38
N VAL A 72 -3.69 -9.67 23.49
CA VAL A 72 -2.38 -9.37 22.94
C VAL A 72 -2.50 -9.26 21.43
N ALA A 73 -2.17 -8.07 20.92
CA ALA A 73 -2.30 -7.75 19.50
C ALA A 73 -1.18 -8.36 18.65
N PHE A 74 -0.01 -8.67 19.23
CA PHE A 74 1.16 -9.20 18.54
C PHE A 74 1.47 -10.62 18.96
N MET A 75 1.91 -11.48 18.03
CA MET A 75 2.39 -12.81 18.37
C MET A 75 3.88 -12.77 18.75
N PRO A 76 4.24 -12.88 20.04
CA PRO A 76 5.64 -12.77 20.45
C PRO A 76 6.42 -14.02 20.02
N TYR A 77 7.71 -13.86 19.71
CA TYR A 77 8.66 -14.93 19.39
C TYR A 77 8.38 -15.76 18.12
N ARG A 78 7.34 -15.41 17.34
CA ARG A 78 7.04 -16.07 16.05
C ARG A 78 7.06 -15.06 14.91
N VAL A 79 8.21 -14.95 14.23
CA VAL A 79 8.41 -13.98 13.15
C VAL A 79 7.50 -14.23 11.94
N ASN A 80 7.31 -15.50 11.59
CA ASN A 80 6.52 -15.92 10.43
C ASN A 80 5.01 -16.00 10.71
N GLY A 81 4.61 -15.82 11.97
CA GLY A 81 3.22 -15.81 12.39
C GLY A 81 2.71 -14.39 12.51
N GLN A 82 1.44 -14.19 12.23
CA GLN A 82 0.81 -12.86 12.29
C GLN A 82 -0.65 -13.02 12.70
N TYR A 83 -1.12 -12.11 13.57
CA TYR A 83 -2.55 -11.89 13.78
C TYR A 83 -3.08 -10.87 12.78
N ILE A 84 -4.37 -10.96 12.45
CA ILE A 84 -5.02 -10.06 11.48
C ILE A 84 -4.82 -8.58 11.89
N LEU A 85 -5.03 -8.28 13.18
CA LEU A 85 -4.92 -6.91 13.68
C LEU A 85 -3.48 -6.38 13.68
N GLU A 86 -2.49 -7.26 13.90
CA GLU A 86 -1.07 -6.93 13.77
C GLU A 86 -0.72 -6.53 12.33
N GLY A 87 -1.21 -7.31 11.37
CA GLY A 87 -1.05 -7.03 9.94
C GLY A 87 -1.64 -5.70 9.53
N LEU A 88 -2.92 -5.50 9.85
CA LEU A 88 -3.64 -4.26 9.50
C LEU A 88 -3.05 -3.02 10.20
N ALA A 89 -2.60 -3.14 11.44
CA ALA A 89 -1.97 -2.04 12.16
C ALA A 89 -0.61 -1.66 11.54
N SER A 90 0.20 -2.65 11.16
CA SER A 90 1.50 -2.40 10.53
C SER A 90 1.38 -1.81 9.13
N SER A 91 0.47 -2.33 8.29
CA SER A 91 0.23 -1.77 6.95
C SER A 91 -0.34 -0.35 7.00
N PHE A 92 -1.17 -0.04 8.00
CA PHE A 92 -1.64 1.32 8.22
C PHE A 92 -0.49 2.27 8.53
N MET A 93 0.44 1.88 9.41
CA MET A 93 1.62 2.70 9.72
C MET A 93 2.53 2.90 8.50
N PHE A 94 2.72 1.87 7.66
CA PHE A 94 3.50 2.01 6.42
C PHE A 94 2.88 2.99 5.43
N THR A 95 1.56 2.90 5.21
CA THR A 95 0.85 3.83 4.30
C THR A 95 0.82 5.25 4.84
N LEU A 96 0.63 5.42 6.15
CA LEU A 96 0.67 6.71 6.84
C LEU A 96 2.05 7.37 6.68
N GLY A 97 3.14 6.61 6.88
CA GLY A 97 4.50 7.09 6.65
C GLY A 97 4.75 7.49 5.19
N GLY A 98 4.32 6.66 4.23
CA GLY A 98 4.43 6.95 2.81
C GLY A 98 3.63 8.20 2.39
N LEU A 99 2.40 8.34 2.88
CA LEU A 99 1.59 9.54 2.67
C LEU A 99 2.23 10.78 3.31
N GLY A 100 2.93 10.63 4.43
CA GLY A 100 3.71 11.71 5.03
C GLY A 100 4.73 12.31 4.05
N TYR A 101 5.45 11.47 3.30
CA TYR A 101 6.37 11.92 2.26
C TYR A 101 5.66 12.59 1.08
N VAL A 102 4.53 12.05 0.64
CA VAL A 102 3.73 12.66 -0.45
C VAL A 102 3.20 14.03 -0.04
N ILE A 103 2.77 14.20 1.21
CA ILE A 103 2.35 15.49 1.76
C ILE A 103 3.52 16.48 1.74
N LEU A 104 4.72 16.06 2.17
CA LEU A 104 5.90 16.91 2.13
C LEU A 104 6.27 17.33 0.70
N ASP A 105 6.21 16.44 -0.27
CA ASP A 105 6.47 16.77 -1.68
C ASP A 105 5.47 17.82 -2.21
N GLN A 106 4.19 17.66 -1.88
CA GLN A 106 3.14 18.61 -2.30
C GLN A 106 3.39 20.03 -1.76
N THR A 107 4.07 20.19 -0.61
CA THR A 107 4.36 21.51 -0.02
C THR A 107 5.37 22.34 -0.80
N GLN A 108 6.11 21.73 -1.73
CA GLN A 108 7.04 22.42 -2.62
C GLN A 108 6.32 23.28 -3.67
N SER A 109 5.01 23.03 -3.91
CA SER A 109 4.21 23.86 -4.82
C SER A 109 4.09 25.30 -4.33
N THR A 110 4.38 26.27 -5.22
CA THR A 110 4.41 27.72 -4.91
C THR A 110 3.02 28.36 -4.79
N THR A 111 1.96 27.59 -4.97
CA THR A 111 0.57 28.07 -4.98
C THR A 111 -0.04 28.23 -3.58
N MET A 112 0.59 27.71 -2.53
CA MET A 112 0.03 27.71 -1.17
C MET A 112 0.45 28.92 -0.32
N PRO A 113 -0.45 29.47 0.52
CA PRO A 113 -0.09 30.51 1.48
C PRO A 113 0.88 29.98 2.54
N LYS A 114 1.78 30.85 3.02
CA LYS A 114 2.92 30.49 3.90
C LYS A 114 2.51 29.72 5.16
N PHE A 115 1.37 30.08 5.76
CA PHE A 115 0.85 29.44 6.97
C PHE A 115 0.41 27.99 6.71
N ASN A 116 -0.40 27.76 5.67
CA ASN A 116 -0.85 26.41 5.32
C ASN A 116 0.32 25.50 4.93
N ARG A 117 1.32 26.06 4.25
CA ARG A 117 2.54 25.34 3.92
C ARG A 117 3.30 24.90 5.17
N LEU A 118 3.45 25.78 6.18
CA LEU A 118 4.09 25.43 7.44
C LEU A 118 3.33 24.32 8.18
N LEU A 119 2.00 24.39 8.22
CA LEU A 119 1.16 23.35 8.85
C LEU A 119 1.31 22.00 8.16
N LEU A 120 1.30 21.96 6.83
CA LEU A 120 1.45 20.72 6.07
C LEU A 120 2.84 20.10 6.23
N ILE A 121 3.90 20.93 6.30
CA ILE A 121 5.26 20.45 6.60
C ILE A 121 5.30 19.79 7.98
N PHE A 122 4.72 20.44 9.00
CA PHE A 122 4.69 19.90 10.35
C PHE A 122 3.87 18.60 10.42
N LEU A 123 2.70 18.57 9.77
CA LEU A 123 1.85 17.39 9.69
C LEU A 123 2.57 16.23 9.00
N GLY A 124 3.17 16.45 7.82
CA GLY A 124 3.91 15.42 7.08
C GLY A 124 5.10 14.88 7.88
N PHE A 125 5.84 15.77 8.55
CA PHE A 125 6.96 15.36 9.40
C PHE A 125 6.51 14.50 10.59
N ILE A 126 5.45 14.91 11.30
CA ILE A 126 4.88 14.12 12.41
C ILE A 126 4.42 12.74 11.92
N CYS A 127 3.76 12.70 10.77
CA CYS A 127 3.27 11.47 10.14
C CYS A 127 4.42 10.45 9.96
N ILE A 128 5.56 10.91 9.44
CA ILE A 128 6.76 10.09 9.23
C ILE A 128 7.37 9.64 10.56
N VAL A 129 7.49 10.54 11.54
CA VAL A 129 8.09 10.22 12.84
C VAL A 129 7.24 9.19 13.60
N ILE A 130 5.92 9.38 13.64
CA ILE A 130 5.00 8.47 14.33
C ILE A 130 5.01 7.10 13.67
N SER A 131 4.90 7.04 12.34
CA SER A 131 4.92 5.76 11.62
C SER A 131 6.23 4.99 11.84
N PHE A 132 7.37 5.68 11.79
CA PHE A 132 8.68 5.07 12.05
C PHE A 132 8.82 4.54 13.48
N LEU A 133 8.51 5.38 14.48
CA LEU A 133 8.61 4.97 15.89
C LEU A 133 7.67 3.81 16.20
N THR A 134 6.42 3.87 15.73
CA THR A 134 5.43 2.83 15.99
C THR A 134 5.84 1.51 15.35
N THR A 135 6.31 1.53 14.11
CA THR A 135 6.82 0.33 13.41
C THR A 135 8.05 -0.25 14.13
N TRP A 136 8.96 0.61 14.59
CA TRP A 136 10.13 0.17 15.35
C TRP A 136 9.71 -0.52 16.66
N ILE A 137 8.73 0.05 17.37
CA ILE A 137 8.18 -0.58 18.57
C ILE A 137 7.51 -1.91 18.22
N PHE A 138 6.73 -2.01 17.13
CA PHE A 138 6.12 -3.28 16.70
C PHE A 138 7.16 -4.37 16.46
N MET A 139 8.27 -4.03 15.80
CA MET A 139 9.39 -4.96 15.61
C MET A 139 10.01 -5.40 16.93
N ARG A 140 10.19 -4.48 17.89
CA ARG A 140 10.71 -4.78 19.24
C ARG A 140 9.74 -5.60 20.09
N MET A 141 8.43 -5.45 19.90
CA MET A 141 7.43 -6.31 20.56
C MET A 141 7.45 -7.73 20.01
N LYS A 142 7.64 -7.88 18.68
CA LYS A 142 7.66 -9.18 18.02
C LYS A 142 8.97 -9.95 18.27
N LEU A 143 10.09 -9.23 18.26
CA LEU A 143 11.44 -9.71 18.50
C LEU A 143 12.08 -8.86 19.61
N PRO A 144 11.93 -9.27 20.90
CA PRO A 144 12.52 -8.55 22.03
C PRO A 144 14.05 -8.51 21.99
#